data_AF-A0A7W5HJL5-F1
#
_entry.id   AF-A0A7W5HJL5-F1
#
_cell.length_a   1.000
_cell.length_b   1.000
_cell.length_c   1.000
_cell.angle_alpha   90.00
_cell.angle_beta   90.00
_cell.angle_gamma   90.00
#
_symmetry.space_group_name_H-M   'P 1'
#
loop_
_entity.id
_entity.type
_entity.pdbx_description
1 polymer ?
#
loop_
_entity_poly.entity_id
_entity_poly.type
_entity_poly.pdbx_seq_one_letter_code
_entity_poly.pdbx_strand_id
1 'polypeptide(L)'
;MAQFVCEICGATFEQKSRHEQHMLTSHPEQAVSAADIEKALEGVEFPKARSELVDAVDVDEREVRDILERLPEREYRDAAEVARAFGELRTHENAPANQPSKTGGERAMQAPSAARFASLFAGMRFPATREELKHHARSKASEEEMQALESFGDHTYDSMADITKELARVS
;
A
#
# COMPACT_ATOMS: atom_id res chain seq x y z
N MET A 1 -28.69 -30.38 -15.40
CA MET A 1 -27.73 -31.33 -14.80
C MET A 1 -26.51 -30.50 -14.42
N ALA A 2 -26.23 -30.32 -13.13
CA ALA A 2 -25.01 -29.62 -12.71
C ALA A 2 -23.80 -30.48 -13.08
N GLN A 3 -22.84 -29.91 -13.82
CA GLN A 3 -21.69 -30.64 -14.35
C GLN A 3 -20.41 -30.38 -13.56
N PHE A 4 -20.38 -29.34 -12.73
CA PHE A 4 -19.19 -28.94 -11.99
C PHE A 4 -19.55 -28.65 -10.53
N VAL A 5 -18.77 -29.17 -9.59
CA VAL A 5 -18.97 -28.98 -8.15
C VAL A 5 -17.65 -28.49 -7.55
N CYS A 6 -17.69 -27.41 -6.78
CA CYS A 6 -16.55 -26.95 -6.03
C CYS A 6 -16.32 -27.87 -4.83
N GLU A 7 -15.13 -28.45 -4.74
CA GLU A 7 -14.77 -29.39 -3.67
C GLU A 7 -14.47 -28.69 -2.32
N ILE A 8 -14.27 -27.37 -2.34
CA ILE A 8 -13.95 -26.57 -1.15
C ILE A 8 -15.21 -26.15 -0.39
N CYS A 9 -16.26 -25.74 -1.12
CA CYS A 9 -17.49 -25.21 -0.52
C CYS A 9 -18.78 -25.95 -0.92
N GLY A 10 -18.70 -26.93 -1.83
CA GLY A 10 -19.85 -27.70 -2.30
C GLY A 10 -20.78 -26.96 -3.27
N ALA A 11 -20.40 -25.76 -3.73
CA ALA A 11 -21.18 -25.01 -4.71
C ALA A 11 -21.26 -25.74 -6.05
N THR A 12 -22.44 -25.76 -6.68
CA THR A 12 -22.67 -26.47 -7.95
C THR A 12 -22.87 -25.48 -9.09
N PHE A 13 -22.31 -25.82 -10.25
CA PHE A 13 -22.30 -24.96 -11.43
C PHE A 13 -22.65 -25.76 -12.69
N GLU A 14 -23.36 -25.09 -13.59
CA GLU A 14 -23.78 -25.67 -14.87
C GLU A 14 -22.76 -25.43 -16.00
N GLN A 15 -21.80 -24.52 -15.81
CA GLN A 15 -20.82 -24.11 -16.81
C GLN A 15 -19.41 -24.05 -16.21
N LYS A 16 -18.41 -24.53 -16.96
CA LYS A 16 -17.00 -24.57 -16.54
C LYS A 16 -16.45 -23.17 -16.22
N SER A 17 -16.77 -22.19 -17.06
CA SER A 17 -16.31 -20.79 -16.89
C SER A 17 -16.77 -20.19 -15.56
N ARG A 18 -18.01 -20.46 -15.12
CA ARG A 18 -18.51 -20.00 -13.82
C ARG A 18 -17.83 -20.71 -12.65
N HIS A 19 -17.56 -22.00 -12.78
CA HIS A 19 -16.81 -22.73 -11.77
C HIS A 19 -15.37 -22.21 -11.65
N GLU A 20 -14.68 -21.99 -12.77
CA GLU A 20 -13.33 -21.41 -12.80
C GLU A 20 -13.29 -20.00 -12.23
N GLN A 21 -14.24 -19.14 -12.62
CA GLN A 21 -14.37 -17.80 -12.06
C GLN A 21 -14.68 -17.83 -10.56
N HIS A 22 -15.49 -18.78 -10.10
CA HIS A 22 -15.76 -19.00 -8.68
C HIS A 22 -14.49 -19.39 -7.93
N MET A 23 -13.68 -20.31 -8.48
CA MET A 23 -12.38 -20.65 -7.88
C MET A 23 -11.49 -19.42 -7.79
N LEU A 24 -11.33 -18.63 -8.85
CA LEU A 24 -10.47 -17.44 -8.84
C LEU A 24 -10.91 -16.34 -7.88
N THR A 25 -12.21 -16.22 -7.60
CA THR A 25 -12.76 -15.10 -6.80
C THR A 25 -13.09 -15.49 -5.36
N SER A 26 -13.51 -16.73 -5.12
CA SER A 26 -13.96 -17.23 -3.82
C SER A 26 -12.92 -18.13 -3.15
N HIS A 27 -12.07 -18.78 -3.94
CA HIS A 27 -11.00 -19.66 -3.49
C HIS A 27 -9.69 -19.39 -4.25
N PRO A 28 -9.19 -18.12 -4.24
CA PRO A 28 -7.96 -17.81 -4.94
C PRO A 28 -6.85 -18.73 -4.42
N GLU A 29 -5.99 -19.21 -5.33
CA GLU A 29 -4.79 -19.94 -4.93
C GLU A 29 -4.02 -19.06 -3.94
N GLN A 30 -3.84 -19.56 -2.72
CA GLN A 30 -3.25 -18.78 -1.64
C GLN A 30 -1.78 -18.54 -1.99
N ALA A 31 -1.46 -17.32 -2.43
CA ALA A 31 -0.09 -16.97 -2.74
C ALA A 31 0.79 -17.14 -1.49
N VAL A 32 1.92 -17.84 -1.65
CA VAL A 32 2.93 -18.01 -0.58
C VAL A 32 3.20 -16.68 0.11
N SER A 33 3.10 -16.62 1.42
CA SER A 33 3.37 -15.44 2.22
C SER A 33 4.77 -15.47 2.83
N ALA A 34 5.22 -14.35 3.39
CA ALA A 34 6.48 -14.32 4.15
C ALA A 34 6.43 -15.27 5.37
N ALA A 35 5.26 -15.42 5.99
CA ALA A 35 5.07 -16.34 7.11
C ALA A 35 5.17 -17.80 6.68
N ASP A 36 4.73 -18.14 5.47
CA ASP A 36 4.88 -19.50 4.94
C ASP A 36 6.36 -19.84 4.70
N ILE A 37 7.16 -18.87 4.24
CA ILE A 37 8.62 -19.04 4.10
C ILE A 37 9.31 -19.18 5.47
N GLU A 38 8.92 -18.37 6.45
CA GLU A 38 9.46 -18.49 7.82
C GLU A 38 9.15 -19.85 8.44
N LYS A 39 7.94 -20.35 8.21
CA LYS A 39 7.51 -21.67 8.68
C LYS A 39 8.28 -22.80 7.97
N ALA A 40 8.47 -22.72 6.66
CA ALA A 40 9.24 -23.70 5.89
C ALA A 40 10.72 -23.75 6.32
N LEU A 41 11.23 -22.65 6.89
CA LEU A 41 12.60 -22.54 7.40
C LEU A 41 12.68 -22.71 8.93
N GLU A 42 11.59 -23.16 9.58
CA GLU A 42 11.60 -23.42 11.01
C GLU A 42 12.55 -24.58 11.33
N GLY A 43 13.50 -24.34 12.26
CA GLY A 43 14.53 -25.32 12.61
C GLY A 43 15.77 -25.33 11.72
N VAL A 44 15.83 -24.45 10.71
CA VAL A 44 17.05 -24.22 9.92
C VAL A 44 18.06 -23.45 10.76
N GLU A 45 19.27 -23.99 10.88
CA GLU A 45 20.37 -23.29 11.53
C GLU A 45 21.05 -22.32 10.55
N PHE A 46 21.00 -21.04 10.89
CA PHE A 46 21.66 -19.97 10.16
C PHE A 46 23.06 -19.67 10.73
N PRO A 47 23.99 -19.09 9.95
CA PRO A 47 23.84 -18.60 8.58
C PRO A 47 23.91 -19.69 7.50
N LYS A 48 23.19 -19.51 6.39
CA LYS A 48 23.15 -20.43 5.24
C LYS A 48 23.12 -19.72 3.90
N ALA A 49 23.71 -20.33 2.89
CA ALA A 49 23.61 -19.87 1.50
C ALA A 49 22.23 -20.18 0.89
N ARG A 50 21.85 -19.45 -0.16
CA ARG A 50 20.59 -19.67 -0.90
C ARG A 50 20.39 -21.14 -1.30
N SER A 51 21.41 -21.77 -1.87
CA SER A 51 21.34 -23.19 -2.27
C SER A 51 21.05 -24.12 -1.09
N GLU A 52 21.66 -23.86 0.07
CA GLU A 52 21.41 -24.65 1.28
C GLU A 52 20.01 -24.44 1.84
N LEU A 53 19.40 -23.27 1.64
CA LEU A 53 18.01 -23.01 2.02
C LEU A 53 17.04 -23.78 1.11
N VAL A 54 17.33 -23.84 -0.20
CA VAL A 54 16.55 -24.62 -1.18
C VAL A 54 16.56 -26.12 -0.85
N ASP A 55 17.71 -26.62 -0.38
CA ASP A 55 17.88 -28.02 0.04
C ASP A 55 17.26 -28.31 1.41
N ALA A 56 17.11 -27.30 2.28
CA ALA A 56 16.56 -27.46 3.62
C ALA A 56 15.02 -27.53 3.65
N VAL A 57 14.35 -27.04 2.60
CA VAL A 57 12.88 -27.05 2.49
C VAL A 57 12.36 -28.39 1.94
N ASP A 58 11.24 -28.85 2.48
CA ASP A 58 10.61 -30.12 2.13
C ASP A 58 10.25 -30.24 0.64
N VAL A 59 10.35 -31.46 0.09
CA VAL A 59 10.07 -31.74 -1.34
C VAL A 59 8.64 -31.36 -1.77
N ASP A 60 7.70 -31.41 -0.83
CA ASP A 60 6.29 -31.11 -1.04
C ASP A 60 5.99 -29.60 -1.12
N GLU A 61 6.87 -28.74 -0.58
CA GLU A 61 6.72 -27.27 -0.60
C GLU A 61 7.31 -26.65 -1.89
N ARG A 62 6.86 -27.16 -3.04
CA ARG A 62 7.37 -26.77 -4.36
C ARG A 62 7.36 -25.25 -4.60
N GLU A 63 6.27 -24.58 -4.23
CA GLU A 63 6.16 -23.13 -4.44
C GLU A 63 7.16 -22.33 -3.58
N VAL A 64 7.42 -22.77 -2.35
CA VAL A 64 8.42 -22.14 -1.47
C VAL A 64 9.82 -22.37 -2.04
N ARG A 65 10.11 -23.60 -2.51
CA ARG A 65 11.38 -23.90 -3.17
C ARG A 65 11.63 -23.02 -4.39
N ASP A 66 10.65 -22.92 -5.28
CA ASP A 66 10.73 -22.10 -6.50
C ASP A 66 11.00 -20.61 -6.16
N ILE A 67 10.45 -20.13 -5.04
CA ILE A 67 10.70 -18.78 -4.55
C ILE A 67 12.14 -18.64 -4.03
N LEU A 68 12.62 -19.59 -3.22
CA LEU A 68 13.98 -19.58 -2.67
C LEU A 68 15.05 -19.62 -3.78
N GLU A 69 14.79 -20.36 -4.87
CA GLU A 69 15.68 -20.40 -6.03
C GLU A 69 15.83 -19.05 -6.73
N ARG A 70 14.79 -18.20 -6.70
CA ARG A 70 14.81 -16.86 -7.29
C ARG A 70 15.50 -15.82 -6.42
N LEU A 71 15.73 -16.13 -5.14
CA LEU A 71 16.40 -15.19 -4.23
C LEU A 71 17.83 -14.87 -4.71
N PRO A 72 18.36 -13.69 -4.36
CA PRO A 72 19.76 -13.38 -4.61
C PRO A 72 20.68 -14.43 -4.00
N GLU A 73 21.71 -14.83 -4.75
CA GLU A 73 22.78 -15.69 -4.23
C GLU A 73 23.61 -14.90 -3.21
N ARG A 74 23.35 -15.15 -1.93
CA ARG A 74 24.06 -14.60 -0.78
C ARG A 74 23.85 -15.49 0.44
N GLU A 75 24.63 -15.23 1.48
CA GLU A 75 24.41 -15.82 2.80
C GLU A 75 23.31 -15.06 3.54
N TYR A 76 22.37 -15.81 4.11
CA TYR A 76 21.29 -15.31 4.94
C TYR A 76 21.59 -15.63 6.39
N ARG A 77 21.44 -14.64 7.28
CA ARG A 77 21.78 -14.80 8.71
C ARG A 77 20.61 -15.22 9.57
N ASP A 78 19.40 -15.05 9.08
CA ASP A 78 18.16 -15.42 9.76
C ASP A 78 17.00 -15.51 8.77
N ALA A 79 15.91 -16.16 9.21
CA ALA A 79 14.68 -16.32 8.42
C ALA A 79 14.04 -14.96 8.04
N ALA A 80 14.20 -13.92 8.86
CA ALA A 80 13.67 -12.60 8.55
C ALA A 80 14.45 -11.91 7.42
N GLU A 81 15.74 -12.20 7.23
CA GLU A 81 16.54 -11.77 6.08
C GLU A 81 16.07 -12.44 4.79
N VAL A 82 15.66 -13.71 4.85
CA VAL A 82 15.05 -14.44 3.73
C VAL A 82 13.67 -13.86 3.39
N ALA A 83 12.82 -13.64 4.39
CA ALA A 83 11.49 -13.04 4.21
C ALA A 83 11.56 -11.63 3.60
N ARG A 84 12.54 -10.81 4.01
CA ARG A 84 12.80 -9.50 3.41
C ARG A 84 13.22 -9.61 1.94
N ALA A 85 14.15 -10.50 1.64
CA ALA A 85 14.62 -10.73 0.27
C ALA A 85 13.49 -11.21 -0.65
N PHE A 86 12.58 -12.02 -0.12
CA PHE A 86 11.35 -12.41 -0.81
C PHE A 86 10.42 -11.23 -1.08
N GLY A 87 10.21 -10.35 -0.09
CA GLY A 87 9.42 -9.13 -0.28
C GLY A 87 10.02 -8.20 -1.35
N GLU A 88 11.35 -8.10 -1.40
CA GLU A 88 12.08 -7.34 -2.41
C GLU A 88 11.85 -7.93 -3.82
N LEU A 89 11.96 -9.25 -4.01
CA LEU A 89 11.66 -9.90 -5.30
C LEU A 89 10.28 -9.53 -5.87
N ARG A 90 9.24 -9.56 -5.03
CA ARG A 90 7.88 -9.17 -5.42
C ARG A 90 7.74 -7.70 -5.80
N THR A 91 8.62 -6.85 -5.29
CA THR A 91 8.63 -5.42 -5.62
C THR A 91 9.20 -5.16 -7.01
N HIS A 92 10.01 -6.09 -7.55
CA HIS A 92 10.62 -6.00 -8.88
C HIS A 92 9.78 -6.69 -9.98
N GLU A 93 8.98 -7.71 -9.63
CA GLU A 93 8.11 -8.44 -10.58
C GLU A 93 6.64 -7.96 -10.53
N ASN A 94 6.34 -6.77 -11.05
CA ASN A 94 4.99 -6.16 -11.20
C ASN A 94 4.53 -5.19 -10.09
N ALA A 95 5.32 -4.17 -9.76
CA ALA A 95 4.72 -2.91 -9.32
C ALA A 95 4.26 -2.13 -10.57
N PRO A 96 2.96 -1.93 -10.84
CA PRO A 96 2.56 -1.04 -11.91
C PRO A 96 3.18 0.34 -11.63
N ALA A 97 3.87 0.91 -12.62
CA ALA A 97 4.52 2.23 -12.51
C ALA A 97 3.55 3.35 -12.08
N ASN A 98 2.24 3.11 -12.21
CA ASN A 98 1.15 3.96 -11.74
C ASN A 98 0.51 3.44 -10.44
N GLN A 99 1.30 3.00 -9.45
CA GLN A 99 0.75 2.79 -8.10
C GLN A 99 0.30 4.14 -7.53
N PRO A 100 -1.02 4.33 -7.24
CA PRO A 100 -1.54 5.60 -6.74
C PRO A 100 -0.82 6.09 -5.48
N SER A 101 -0.31 5.15 -4.67
CA SER A 101 0.38 5.43 -3.41
C SER A 101 1.73 6.15 -3.58
N LYS A 102 2.47 5.94 -4.68
CA LYS A 102 3.75 6.63 -4.92
C LYS A 102 3.53 8.01 -5.55
N THR A 103 2.73 8.09 -6.60
CA THR A 103 2.40 9.37 -7.27
C THR A 103 1.59 10.30 -6.36
N GLY A 104 0.68 9.75 -5.56
CA GLY A 104 -0.05 10.49 -4.53
C GLY A 104 0.86 10.93 -3.39
N GLY A 105 1.80 10.08 -2.95
CA GLY A 105 2.77 10.41 -1.90
C GLY A 105 3.74 11.52 -2.31
N GLU A 106 4.26 11.48 -3.53
CA GLU A 106 5.17 12.52 -4.06
C GLU A 106 4.45 13.85 -4.30
N ARG A 107 3.22 13.85 -4.84
CA ARG A 107 2.40 15.08 -4.93
C ARG A 107 1.97 15.61 -3.56
N ALA A 108 1.65 14.73 -2.61
CA ALA A 108 1.31 15.12 -1.23
C ALA A 108 2.51 15.71 -0.46
N MET A 109 3.75 15.39 -0.86
CA MET A 109 4.96 16.02 -0.32
C MET A 109 5.28 17.39 -0.94
N GLN A 110 4.71 17.72 -2.11
CA GLN A 110 4.97 18.97 -2.81
C GLN A 110 3.90 20.06 -2.58
N ALA A 111 2.71 19.69 -2.14
CA ALA A 111 1.64 20.64 -1.82
C ALA A 111 1.51 20.86 -0.30
N PRO A 112 1.22 22.10 0.16
CA PRO A 112 0.95 22.35 1.56
C PRO A 112 -0.29 21.54 2.01
N SER A 113 -0.09 20.64 2.97
CA SER A 113 -1.12 19.67 3.38
C SER A 113 -2.26 20.29 4.19
N ALA A 114 -3.42 19.62 4.21
CA ALA A 114 -4.56 20.02 5.05
C ALA A 114 -4.19 20.13 6.54
N ALA A 115 -3.31 19.25 7.04
CA ALA A 115 -2.82 19.29 8.42
C ALA A 115 -2.01 20.57 8.72
N ARG A 116 -1.27 21.05 7.71
CA ARG A 116 -0.49 22.28 7.83
C ARG A 116 -1.39 23.52 7.91
N PHE A 117 -2.44 23.59 7.08
CA PHE A 117 -3.46 24.65 7.19
C PHE A 117 -4.26 24.57 8.51
N ALA A 118 -4.55 23.38 9.01
CA ALA A 118 -5.17 23.22 10.33
C ALA A 118 -4.29 23.79 11.45
N SER A 119 -2.97 23.67 11.33
CA SER A 119 -2.03 24.26 12.28
C SER A 119 -1.94 25.79 12.15
N LEU A 120 -2.00 26.32 10.93
CA LEU A 120 -2.00 27.78 10.68
C LEU A 120 -3.21 28.47 11.27
N PHE A 121 -4.39 27.83 11.19
CA PHE A 121 -5.67 28.39 11.65
C PHE A 121 -6.09 27.87 13.04
N ALA A 122 -5.18 27.22 13.77
CA ALA A 122 -5.44 26.78 15.13
C ALA A 122 -5.78 27.97 16.03
N GLY A 123 -6.98 27.97 16.61
CA GLY A 123 -7.49 29.05 17.46
C GLY A 123 -8.17 30.20 16.72
N MET A 124 -8.30 30.11 15.39
CA MET A 124 -9.12 31.02 14.62
C MET A 124 -10.61 30.83 14.93
N ARG A 125 -11.38 31.93 14.88
CA ARG A 125 -12.83 31.89 15.01
C ARG A 125 -13.45 31.91 13.62
N PHE A 126 -14.49 31.10 13.45
CA PHE A 126 -15.31 31.06 12.24
C PHE A 126 -16.69 31.67 12.53
N PRO A 127 -17.40 32.22 11.52
CA PRO A 127 -17.02 32.31 10.10
C PRO A 127 -15.84 33.26 9.83
N ALA A 128 -15.02 32.96 8.81
CA ALA A 128 -13.87 33.78 8.41
C ALA A 128 -13.81 33.99 6.89
N THR A 129 -13.34 35.17 6.45
CA THR A 129 -13.12 35.47 5.02
C THR A 129 -11.71 35.08 4.57
N ARG A 130 -11.49 34.96 3.25
CA ARG A 130 -10.16 34.68 2.68
C ARG A 130 -9.11 35.70 3.16
N GLU A 131 -9.46 36.98 3.25
CA GLU A 131 -8.56 38.04 3.71
C GLU A 131 -8.19 37.87 5.18
N GLU A 132 -9.13 37.42 6.02
CA GLU A 132 -8.88 37.08 7.43
C GLU A 132 -7.99 35.83 7.56
N LEU A 133 -8.19 34.81 6.70
CA LEU A 133 -7.30 33.65 6.60
C LEU A 133 -5.87 34.10 6.26
N LYS A 134 -5.70 34.91 5.21
CA LYS A 134 -4.40 35.46 4.81
C LYS A 134 -3.76 36.28 5.93
N HIS A 135 -4.53 37.14 6.59
CA HIS A 135 -4.03 37.98 7.68
C HIS A 135 -3.51 37.15 8.85
N HIS A 136 -4.27 36.12 9.26
CA HIS A 136 -3.90 35.24 10.37
C HIS A 136 -2.70 34.35 10.05
N ALA A 137 -2.64 33.82 8.81
CA ALA A 137 -1.57 32.94 8.36
C ALA A 137 -0.26 33.69 8.05
N ARG A 138 -0.31 34.99 7.72
CA ARG A 138 0.84 35.78 7.24
C ARG A 138 2.12 35.66 8.07
N SER A 139 2.00 35.51 9.39
CA SER A 139 3.17 35.43 10.28
C SER A 139 3.76 34.02 10.43
N LYS A 140 3.02 32.98 10.01
CA LYS A 140 3.37 31.56 10.22
C LYS A 140 3.45 30.75 8.92
N ALA A 141 2.95 31.30 7.82
CA ALA A 141 2.83 30.61 6.54
C ALA A 141 4.09 30.76 5.66
N SER A 142 4.40 29.73 4.87
CA SER A 142 5.38 29.78 3.78
C SER A 142 4.83 30.53 2.56
N GLU A 143 5.70 30.84 1.59
CA GLU A 143 5.28 31.43 0.32
C GLU A 143 4.29 30.52 -0.43
N GLU A 144 4.51 29.19 -0.42
CA GLU A 144 3.59 28.25 -1.07
C GLU A 144 2.22 28.21 -0.38
N GLU A 145 2.20 28.27 0.95
CA GLU A 145 0.97 28.31 1.75
C GLU A 145 0.18 29.61 1.49
N MET A 146 0.88 30.74 1.36
CA MET A 146 0.27 32.01 1.00
C MET A 146 -0.26 32.02 -0.43
N GLN A 147 0.46 31.42 -1.38
CA GLN A 147 0.02 31.28 -2.77
C GLN A 147 -1.22 30.40 -2.89
N ALA A 148 -1.30 29.31 -2.12
CA ALA A 148 -2.50 28.48 -2.06
C ALA A 148 -3.71 29.28 -1.56
N LEU A 149 -3.54 30.14 -0.53
CA LEU A 149 -4.61 31.02 -0.02
C LEU A 149 -5.03 32.11 -1.01
N GLU A 150 -4.21 32.44 -2.00
CA GLU A 150 -4.59 33.37 -3.07
C GLU A 150 -5.56 32.75 -4.07
N SER A 151 -5.42 31.44 -4.31
CA SER A 151 -6.29 30.66 -5.18
C SER A 151 -7.67 30.36 -4.56
N PHE A 152 -7.84 30.57 -3.25
CA PHE A 152 -9.11 30.33 -2.55
C PHE A 152 -10.20 31.27 -3.06
N GLY A 153 -11.44 30.76 -3.12
CA GLY A 153 -12.62 31.54 -3.46
C GLY A 153 -12.86 32.71 -2.51
N ASP A 154 -13.41 33.80 -3.06
CA ASP A 154 -13.81 34.99 -2.30
C ASP A 154 -15.20 34.74 -1.69
N HIS A 155 -15.23 33.92 -0.64
CA HIS A 155 -16.41 33.64 0.16
C HIS A 155 -16.04 33.42 1.63
N THR A 156 -17.07 33.35 2.46
CA THR A 156 -16.92 33.05 3.88
C THR A 156 -16.77 31.54 4.09
N TYR A 157 -15.87 31.15 4.98
CA TYR A 157 -15.66 29.77 5.41
C TYR A 157 -16.26 29.63 6.81
N ASP A 158 -17.19 28.70 6.98
CA ASP A 158 -17.88 28.51 8.27
C ASP A 158 -17.09 27.58 9.22
N SER A 159 -16.12 26.84 8.68
CA SER A 159 -15.35 25.86 9.46
C SER A 159 -14.02 25.47 8.82
N MET A 160 -13.16 24.81 9.60
CA MET A 160 -11.96 24.13 9.09
C MET A 160 -12.26 23.08 8.01
N ALA A 161 -13.46 22.48 8.02
CA ALA A 161 -13.85 21.52 7.01
C ALA A 161 -14.04 22.20 5.64
N ASP A 162 -14.53 23.44 5.61
CA ASP A 162 -14.71 24.18 4.37
C ASP A 162 -13.38 24.65 3.79
N ILE A 163 -12.43 25.05 4.65
CA ILE A 163 -11.04 25.31 4.24
C ILE A 163 -10.41 24.06 3.62
N THR A 164 -10.61 22.89 4.23
CA THR A 164 -10.04 21.63 3.72
C THR A 164 -10.63 21.23 2.37
N LYS A 165 -11.95 21.41 2.19
CA LYS A 165 -12.61 21.20 0.89
C LYS A 165 -12.09 22.15 -0.17
N GLU A 166 -11.91 23.42 0.18
CA GLU A 166 -11.42 24.43 -0.74
C GLU A 166 -9.96 24.17 -1.12
N LEU A 167 -9.12 23.79 -0.15
CA LEU A 167 -7.75 23.35 -0.41
C LEU A 167 -7.73 22.20 -1.43
N ALA A 168 -8.59 21.20 -1.27
CA ALA A 168 -8.69 20.08 -2.22
C ALA A 168 -9.19 20.49 -3.62
N ARG A 169 -9.83 21.65 -3.77
CA ARG A 169 -10.25 22.19 -5.08
C ARG A 169 -9.16 23.00 -5.77
N VAL A 170 -8.33 23.69 -5.00
CA VAL A 170 -7.27 24.58 -5.53
C VAL A 170 -5.90 23.90 -5.64
N SER A 171 -5.77 22.67 -5.11
CA SER A 171 -4.54 21.84 -5.18
C SER A 171 -4.46 21.00 -6.45
#